data_AF-A0A0D6EPR4-F1
#
_entry.id   AF-A0A0D6EPR4-F1
#
_cell.length_a   1.000
_cell.length_b   1.000
_cell.length_c   1.000
_cell.angle_alpha   90.00
_cell.angle_beta   90.00
_cell.angle_gamma   90.00
#
_symmetry.space_group_name_H-M   'P 1'
#
loop_
_entity.id
_entity.type
_entity.pdbx_description
1 polymer ?
#
loop_
_entity_poly.entity_id
_entity_poly.type
_entity_poly.pdbx_seq_one_letter_code
_entity_poly.pdbx_strand_id
1 'polypeptide(L)'
;MIFSKQIPVHLLLGRRLPYQHAAWHRCMPTSRRKADSPAIGAAYGTAKAGIGITGMGTLRPELIMKSLIPVVMAGIIAVYGLVVSVLIVGSLSPDDPYSLYAGFIHLAAGLSCGLTGLAAGHAIGIVGDACARAYMYQSRVFVAMVLMLVIGLYGLIVALILNTRASEGVC
;
A
#
# COMPACT_ATOMS: atom_id res chain seq x y z
N MET A 1 12.12 -23.99 25.41
CA MET A 1 11.05 -24.56 24.58
C MET A 1 10.52 -23.42 23.71
N ILE A 2 10.78 -23.27 22.43
CA ILE A 2 10.77 -24.22 21.31
C ILE A 2 11.73 -23.65 20.24
N PHE A 3 12.95 -24.20 20.16
CA PHE A 3 13.86 -23.99 19.03
C PHE A 3 14.74 -25.26 18.94
N SER A 4 14.22 -26.34 18.34
CA SER A 4 15.04 -27.53 18.03
C SER A 4 14.30 -28.53 17.13
N LYS A 5 14.23 -28.27 15.81
CA LYS A 5 14.15 -29.34 14.79
C LYS A 5 14.51 -28.82 13.38
N GLN A 6 15.80 -28.83 13.07
CA GLN A 6 16.45 -29.47 11.90
C GLN A 6 15.46 -30.03 10.83
N ILE A 7 15.30 -29.43 9.63
CA ILE A 7 15.97 -29.71 8.31
C ILE A 7 15.16 -30.65 7.38
N PRO A 8 15.15 -30.48 6.02
CA PRO A 8 16.35 -30.27 5.19
C PRO A 8 16.30 -29.28 4.00
N VAL A 9 17.47 -28.68 3.77
CA VAL A 9 17.89 -27.82 2.63
C VAL A 9 18.46 -28.62 1.44
N HIS A 10 18.16 -29.92 1.34
CA HIS A 10 18.76 -30.83 0.34
C HIS A 10 17.88 -31.07 -0.91
N LEU A 11 16.83 -30.25 -1.12
CA LEU A 11 15.95 -30.35 -2.29
C LEU A 11 16.07 -29.13 -3.23
N LEU A 12 17.26 -28.52 -3.27
CA LEU A 12 17.54 -27.29 -4.02
C LEU A 12 18.30 -27.49 -5.34
N LEU A 13 18.59 -28.73 -5.74
CA LEU A 13 19.19 -29.05 -7.05
C LEU A 13 18.43 -30.20 -7.73
N GLY A 14 17.32 -29.92 -8.41
CA GLY A 14 16.63 -31.01 -9.11
C GLY A 14 15.42 -30.73 -9.97
N ARG A 15 14.88 -29.50 -10.06
CA ARG A 15 13.83 -29.17 -11.05
C ARG A 15 13.95 -27.72 -11.52
N ARG A 16 14.80 -27.49 -12.52
CA ARG A 16 14.51 -26.49 -13.56
C ARG A 16 13.18 -26.90 -14.19
N LEU A 17 12.08 -26.21 -13.90
CA LEU A 17 10.83 -26.39 -14.64
C LEU A 17 10.00 -25.08 -14.64
N PRO A 18 9.16 -24.88 -15.67
CA PRO A 18 8.55 -23.64 -16.15
C PRO A 18 7.42 -23.12 -15.24
N TYR A 19 7.74 -22.82 -13.98
CA TYR A 19 6.79 -22.31 -12.98
C TYR A 19 6.71 -20.78 -12.90
N GLN A 20 7.64 -20.05 -13.53
CA GLN A 20 7.61 -18.58 -13.51
C GLN A 20 6.47 -17.99 -14.35
N HIS A 21 5.93 -18.67 -15.37
CA HIS A 21 4.77 -18.18 -16.13
C HIS A 21 3.42 -18.58 -15.52
N ALA A 22 3.36 -19.62 -14.69
CA ALA A 22 2.10 -20.09 -14.07
C ALA A 22 1.75 -19.34 -12.76
N ALA A 23 2.75 -18.80 -12.04
CA ALA A 23 2.51 -18.00 -10.84
C ALA A 23 1.85 -16.64 -11.15
N TRP A 24 2.12 -16.05 -12.32
CA TRP A 24 1.45 -14.82 -12.79
C TRP A 24 -0.03 -15.01 -13.09
N HIS A 25 -0.45 -16.20 -13.52
CA HIS A 25 -1.86 -16.47 -13.83
C HIS A 25 -2.71 -16.87 -12.61
N ARG A 26 -2.11 -17.23 -11.47
CA ARG A 26 -2.86 -17.54 -10.23
C ARG A 26 -2.95 -16.37 -9.25
N CYS A 27 -2.20 -15.29 -9.49
CA CYS A 27 -2.39 -13.98 -8.85
C CYS A 27 -3.32 -13.03 -9.64
N MET A 28 -3.98 -13.52 -10.70
CA MET A 28 -5.18 -12.88 -11.22
C MET A 28 -6.44 -13.53 -10.62
N PRO A 29 -6.99 -12.98 -9.52
CA PRO A 29 -8.42 -12.96 -9.32
C PRO A 29 -8.97 -11.65 -9.87
N THR A 30 -9.12 -11.56 -11.19
CA THR A 30 -10.18 -10.72 -11.78
C THR A 30 -11.45 -11.56 -11.84
N SER A 31 -12.18 -11.63 -10.72
CA SER A 31 -13.63 -11.78 -10.75
C SER A 31 -14.27 -11.43 -9.41
N ARG A 32 -15.02 -10.33 -9.47
CA ARG A 32 -16.03 -9.80 -8.55
C ARG A 32 -15.54 -8.90 -7.40
N ARG A 33 -15.82 -7.61 -7.63
CA ARG A 33 -16.10 -6.54 -6.67
C ARG A 33 -15.10 -6.38 -5.54
N LYS A 34 -14.15 -5.45 -5.69
CA LYS A 34 -13.69 -4.64 -4.55
C LYS A 34 -13.46 -3.22 -5.03
N ALA A 35 -14.48 -2.39 -4.87
CA ALA A 35 -14.36 -0.95 -4.94
C ALA A 35 -14.13 -0.45 -3.51
N ASP A 36 -12.95 -0.75 -2.94
CA ASP A 36 -12.53 -0.21 -1.64
C ASP A 36 -11.07 0.26 -1.77
N SER A 37 -10.93 1.57 -1.88
CA SER A 37 -9.94 2.30 -2.67
C SER A 37 -8.47 2.15 -2.21
N PRO A 38 -8.10 2.14 -0.91
CA PRO A 38 -6.69 2.14 -0.49
C PRO A 38 -6.11 0.74 -0.21
N ALA A 39 -6.92 -0.18 0.33
CA ALA A 39 -6.46 -1.49 0.79
C ALA A 39 -5.96 -2.38 -0.36
N ILE A 40 -6.56 -2.22 -1.54
CA ILE A 40 -6.16 -2.94 -2.76
C ILE A 40 -4.81 -2.43 -3.25
N GLY A 41 -4.59 -1.11 -3.22
CA GLY A 41 -3.31 -0.50 -3.55
C GLY A 41 -2.19 -0.96 -2.61
N ALA A 42 -2.46 -0.98 -1.31
CA ALA A 42 -1.52 -1.46 -0.30
C ALA A 42 -1.22 -2.97 -0.43
N ALA A 43 -2.24 -3.79 -0.69
CA ALA A 43 -2.09 -5.22 -0.91
C ALA A 43 -1.27 -5.51 -2.18
N TYR A 44 -1.53 -4.81 -3.28
CA TYR A 44 -0.76 -4.94 -4.52
C TYR A 44 0.70 -4.48 -4.34
N GLY A 45 0.90 -3.34 -3.69
CA GLY A 45 2.24 -2.82 -3.38
C GLY A 45 3.07 -3.79 -2.56
N THR A 46 2.46 -4.37 -1.52
CA THR A 46 3.09 -5.37 -0.65
C THR A 46 3.38 -6.67 -1.39
N ALA A 47 2.45 -7.16 -2.20
CA ALA A 47 2.62 -8.40 -2.96
C ALA A 47 3.80 -8.28 -3.95
N LYS A 48 3.90 -7.17 -4.69
CA LYS A 48 4.99 -6.94 -5.65
C LYS A 48 6.34 -6.70 -4.97
N ALA A 49 6.38 -5.92 -3.89
CA ALA A 49 7.60 -5.72 -3.12
C ALA A 49 8.11 -7.02 -2.48
N GLY A 50 7.20 -7.88 -2.00
CA GLY A 50 7.53 -9.18 -1.41
C GLY A 50 8.25 -10.12 -2.39
N ILE A 51 7.84 -10.14 -3.67
CA ILE A 51 8.49 -10.94 -4.72
C ILE A 51 9.96 -10.52 -4.88
N GLY A 52 10.23 -9.21 -4.94
CA GLY A 52 11.59 -8.67 -5.02
C GLY A 52 12.45 -8.99 -3.80
N ILE A 53 11.88 -8.92 -2.59
CA ILE A 53 12.57 -9.23 -1.33
C ILE A 53 12.93 -10.72 -1.25
N THR A 54 12.02 -11.62 -1.59
CA THR A 54 12.30 -13.07 -1.60
C THR A 54 13.40 -13.42 -2.62
N GLY A 55 13.42 -12.75 -3.78
CA GLY A 55 14.50 -12.91 -4.76
C GLY A 55 15.87 -12.49 -4.23
N MET A 56 15.95 -11.38 -3.49
CA MET A 56 17.20 -10.92 -2.87
C MET A 56 17.64 -11.74 -1.66
N GLY A 57 16.69 -12.23 -0.87
CA GLY A 57 16.96 -12.93 0.39
C GLY A 57 17.73 -14.23 0.23
N THR A 58 17.66 -14.86 -0.95
CA THR A 58 18.46 -16.04 -1.29
C THR A 58 19.92 -15.73 -1.58
N LEU A 59 20.24 -14.48 -1.99
CA LEU A 59 21.59 -14.06 -2.34
C LEU A 59 22.32 -13.39 -1.17
N ARG A 60 21.64 -12.49 -0.43
CA ARG A 60 22.21 -11.80 0.74
C ARG A 60 21.16 -11.59 1.84
N PRO A 61 21.05 -12.52 2.81
CA PRO A 61 20.01 -12.46 3.84
C PRO A 61 20.19 -11.29 4.82
N GLU A 62 21.40 -10.76 4.99
CA GLU A 62 21.67 -9.60 5.86
C GLU A 62 20.95 -8.31 5.41
N LEU A 63 20.60 -8.21 4.12
CA LEU A 63 19.94 -7.01 3.57
C LEU A 63 18.41 -7.06 3.68
N ILE A 64 17.82 -8.21 4.08
CA ILE A 64 16.36 -8.42 4.11
C ILE A 64 15.68 -7.41 5.06
N MET A 65 16.21 -7.23 6.26
CA MET A 65 15.62 -6.33 7.28
C MET A 65 15.51 -4.89 6.78
N LYS A 66 16.50 -4.41 6.02
CA LYS A 66 16.49 -3.06 5.43
C LYS A 66 15.54 -2.96 4.23
N SER A 67 15.36 -4.06 3.51
CA SER A 67 14.45 -4.13 2.36
C SER A 67 12.97 -4.26 2.71
N LEU A 68 12.61 -4.38 3.99
CA LEU A 68 11.21 -4.42 4.46
C LEU A 68 10.55 -3.04 4.53
N ILE A 69 11.33 -1.96 4.48
CA ILE A 69 10.80 -0.60 4.60
C ILE A 69 9.75 -0.26 3.51
N PRO A 70 9.90 -0.63 2.23
CA PRO A 70 8.87 -0.48 1.20
C PRO A 70 7.54 -1.16 1.54
N VAL A 71 7.57 -2.30 2.24
CA VAL A 71 6.35 -3.01 2.68
C VAL A 71 5.61 -2.21 3.73
N VAL A 72 6.35 -1.65 4.70
CA VAL A 72 5.75 -0.79 5.72
C VAL A 72 5.17 0.49 5.10
N MET A 73 5.86 1.10 4.12
CA MET A 73 5.38 2.30 3.44
C MET A 73 4.11 2.07 2.63
N ALA A 74 3.95 0.89 2.00
CA ALA A 74 2.69 0.50 1.37
C ALA A 74 1.55 0.36 2.38
N GLY A 75 1.85 -0.09 3.61
CA GLY A 75 0.89 -0.21 4.71
C GLY A 75 0.35 1.14 5.20
N ILE A 76 1.17 2.19 5.24
CA ILE A 76 0.77 3.51 5.74
C ILE A 76 -0.34 4.13 4.86
N ILE A 77 -0.37 3.83 3.56
CA ILE A 77 -1.41 4.30 2.64
C ILE A 77 -2.80 3.82 3.05
N ALA A 78 -2.92 2.61 3.60
CA ALA A 78 -4.18 2.09 4.10
C ALA A 78 -4.67 2.89 5.33
N VAL A 79 -3.73 3.35 6.17
CA VAL A 79 -4.04 4.15 7.35
C VAL A 79 -4.53 5.55 6.96
N TYR A 80 -4.04 6.14 5.87
CA TYR A 80 -4.54 7.43 5.38
C TYR A 80 -6.04 7.40 5.07
N GLY A 81 -6.52 6.33 4.44
CA GLY A 81 -7.96 6.13 4.20
C GLY A 81 -8.76 5.93 5.50
N LEU A 82 -8.20 5.21 6.47
CA LEU A 82 -8.84 5.00 7.77
C LEU A 82 -9.02 6.32 8.54
N VAL A 83 -7.99 7.18 8.55
CA VAL A 83 -8.03 8.48 9.23
C VAL A 83 -9.13 9.37 8.66
N VAL A 84 -9.27 9.44 7.33
CA VAL A 84 -10.33 10.23 6.68
C VAL A 84 -11.72 9.72 7.06
N SER A 85 -11.94 8.40 7.08
CA SER A 85 -13.22 7.82 7.50
C SER A 85 -13.57 8.17 8.95
N VAL A 86 -12.60 8.11 9.87
CA VAL A 86 -12.80 8.50 11.27
C VAL A 86 -13.14 9.98 11.42
N LEU A 87 -12.51 10.86 10.65
CA LEU A 87 -12.78 12.30 10.70
C LEU A 87 -14.19 12.64 10.22
N ILE A 88 -14.68 11.98 9.16
CA ILE A 88 -16.03 12.18 8.66
C ILE A 88 -17.06 11.73 9.70
N VAL A 89 -16.88 10.54 10.27
CA VAL A 89 -17.79 10.02 11.32
C VAL A 89 -17.79 10.91 12.56
N GLY A 90 -16.62 11.41 12.98
CA GLY A 90 -16.51 12.32 14.12
C GLY A 90 -17.12 13.71 13.88
N SER A 91 -17.39 14.07 12.62
CA SER A 91 -17.99 15.36 12.24
C SER A 91 -19.51 15.27 12.05
N LEU A 92 -20.12 14.07 12.18
CA LEU A 92 -21.56 13.88 12.11
C LEU A 92 -22.19 13.97 13.51
N SER A 93 -23.06 14.95 13.70
CA SER A 93 -23.98 15.02 14.86
C SER A 93 -25.38 14.60 14.41
N PRO A 94 -26.11 13.76 15.17
CA PRO A 94 -27.47 13.34 14.82
C PRO A 94 -28.53 14.44 15.03
N ASP A 95 -28.19 15.50 15.77
CA ASP A 95 -29.12 16.57 16.15
C ASP A 95 -29.12 17.77 15.18
N ASP A 96 -28.11 17.89 14.31
CA ASP A 96 -27.95 19.02 13.38
C ASP A 96 -28.49 18.70 11.96
N PRO A 97 -29.21 19.64 11.30
CA PRO A 97 -29.67 19.45 9.94
C PRO A 97 -28.49 19.38 8.96
N TYR A 98 -28.29 18.21 8.35
CA TYR A 98 -27.19 17.97 7.43
C TYR A 98 -27.48 18.55 6.04
N SER A 99 -26.76 19.62 5.66
CA SER A 99 -26.89 20.21 4.33
C SER A 99 -26.37 19.27 3.23
N LEU A 100 -27.06 19.25 2.09
CA LEU A 100 -26.68 18.49 0.90
C LEU A 100 -25.27 18.88 0.40
N TYR A 101 -24.87 20.13 0.62
CA TYR A 101 -23.52 20.63 0.32
C TYR A 101 -22.46 19.93 1.19
N ALA A 102 -22.69 19.81 2.50
CA ALA A 102 -21.77 19.13 3.40
C ALA A 102 -21.60 17.66 2.99
N GLY A 103 -22.70 16.97 2.66
CA GLY A 103 -22.67 15.59 2.17
C GLY A 103 -21.80 15.38 0.92
N PHE A 104 -21.90 16.25 -0.08
CA PHE A 104 -21.05 16.16 -1.27
C PHE A 104 -19.57 16.45 -0.98
N ILE A 105 -19.26 17.36 -0.05
CA ILE A 105 -17.87 17.65 0.34
C ILE A 105 -17.25 16.46 1.07
N HIS A 106 -17.97 15.80 1.99
CA HIS A 106 -17.45 14.60 2.66
C HIS A 106 -17.28 13.41 1.70
N LEU A 107 -18.20 13.25 0.73
CA LEU A 107 -18.05 12.26 -0.33
C LEU A 107 -16.81 12.55 -1.19
N ALA A 108 -16.61 13.81 -1.61
CA ALA A 108 -15.46 14.22 -2.40
C ALA A 108 -14.13 14.06 -1.63
N ALA A 109 -14.11 14.38 -0.35
CA ALA A 109 -12.95 14.19 0.52
C ALA A 109 -12.54 12.71 0.61
N GLY A 110 -13.50 11.81 0.82
CA GLY A 110 -13.26 10.36 0.84
C GLY A 110 -12.79 9.79 -0.51
N LEU A 111 -13.44 10.20 -1.61
CA LEU A 111 -13.09 9.72 -2.96
C LEU A 111 -11.70 10.18 -3.40
N SER A 112 -11.36 11.45 -3.14
CA SER A 112 -10.04 12.02 -3.48
C SER A 112 -8.92 11.24 -2.80
N CYS A 113 -8.94 11.10 -1.48
CA CYS A 113 -7.91 10.38 -0.73
C CYS A 113 -7.87 8.88 -1.10
N GLY A 114 -9.02 8.28 -1.37
CA GLY A 114 -9.13 6.87 -1.74
C GLY A 114 -8.49 6.55 -3.09
N LEU A 115 -8.75 7.36 -4.12
CA LEU A 115 -8.21 7.16 -5.47
C LEU A 115 -6.71 7.47 -5.55
N THR A 116 -6.24 8.50 -4.84
CA THR A 116 -4.80 8.81 -4.76
C THR A 116 -4.04 7.71 -4.03
N GLY A 117 -4.62 7.13 -2.97
CA GLY A 117 -4.04 5.99 -2.25
C GLY A 117 -3.93 4.73 -3.12
N LEU A 118 -4.94 4.46 -3.96
CA LEU A 118 -4.90 3.36 -4.93
C LEU A 118 -3.75 3.54 -5.93
N ALA A 119 -3.67 4.72 -6.55
CA ALA A 119 -2.66 5.04 -7.55
C ALA A 119 -1.24 5.00 -6.96
N ALA A 120 -1.06 5.57 -5.77
CA ALA A 120 0.20 5.54 -5.06
C ALA A 120 0.63 4.12 -4.70
N GLY A 121 -0.28 3.30 -4.16
CA GLY A 121 -0.01 1.89 -3.84
C GLY A 121 0.39 1.05 -5.06
N HIS A 122 -0.24 1.30 -6.21
CA HIS A 122 0.12 0.64 -7.47
C HIS A 122 1.54 1.03 -7.93
N ALA A 123 1.86 2.32 -7.87
CA ALA A 123 3.16 2.83 -8.29
C ALA A 123 4.29 2.36 -7.36
N ILE A 124 4.05 2.29 -6.04
CA ILE A 124 4.97 1.72 -5.05
C ILE A 124 5.23 0.24 -5.32
N GLY A 125 4.23 -0.52 -5.77
CA GLY A 125 4.43 -1.93 -6.12
C GLY A 125 5.40 -2.14 -7.27
N ILE A 126 5.30 -1.35 -8.33
CA ILE A 126 6.18 -1.47 -9.51
C ILE A 126 7.59 -0.98 -9.20
N VAL A 127 7.71 0.19 -8.58
CA VAL A 127 9.01 0.75 -8.17
C VAL A 127 9.64 -0.11 -7.07
N GLY A 128 8.83 -0.67 -6.17
CA GLY A 128 9.22 -1.55 -5.07
C GLY A 128 9.98 -2.78 -5.54
N ASP A 129 9.46 -3.47 -6.56
CA ASP A 129 10.10 -4.65 -7.16
C ASP A 129 11.42 -4.29 -7.88
N ALA A 130 11.44 -3.19 -8.63
CA ALA A 130 12.63 -2.72 -9.34
C ALA A 130 13.73 -2.24 -8.38
N CYS A 131 13.38 -1.44 -7.37
CA CYS A 131 14.32 -0.94 -6.38
C CYS A 131 14.77 -2.02 -5.41
N ALA A 132 13.94 -3.02 -5.09
CA ALA A 132 14.40 -4.22 -4.40
C ALA A 132 15.58 -4.83 -5.17
N ARG A 133 15.41 -5.17 -6.45
CA ARG A 133 16.50 -5.74 -7.26
C ARG A 133 17.74 -4.84 -7.36
N ALA A 134 17.58 -3.52 -7.40
CA ALA A 134 18.69 -2.56 -7.45
C ALA A 134 19.42 -2.39 -6.10
N TYR A 135 18.73 -2.64 -4.98
CA TYR A 135 19.26 -2.46 -3.62
C TYR A 135 20.47 -3.38 -3.32
N MET A 136 20.61 -4.47 -4.06
CA MET A 136 21.74 -5.40 -3.96
C MET A 136 23.09 -4.80 -4.40
N TYR A 137 23.06 -3.77 -5.24
CA TYR A 137 24.26 -3.13 -5.80
C TYR A 137 24.59 -1.80 -5.14
N GLN A 138 23.58 -1.05 -4.69
CA GLN A 138 23.80 0.24 -4.03
C GLN A 138 22.63 0.55 -3.07
N SER A 139 22.92 0.91 -1.82
CA SER A 139 21.88 1.24 -0.83
C SER A 139 21.24 2.62 -1.05
N ARG A 140 21.82 3.45 -1.92
CA ARG A 140 21.36 4.84 -2.20
C ARG A 140 20.01 4.93 -2.93
N VAL A 141 19.52 3.84 -3.53
CA VAL A 141 18.16 3.79 -4.13
C VAL A 141 17.02 3.94 -3.10
N PHE A 142 17.34 3.93 -1.81
CA PHE A 142 16.37 4.11 -0.74
C PHE A 142 15.60 5.43 -0.79
N VAL A 143 16.23 6.51 -1.24
CA VAL A 143 15.59 7.84 -1.32
C VAL A 143 14.42 7.84 -2.31
N ALA A 144 14.56 7.14 -3.45
CA ALA A 144 13.50 7.05 -4.46
C ALA A 144 12.23 6.36 -3.93
N MET A 145 12.39 5.36 -3.06
CA MET A 145 11.26 4.67 -2.42
C MET A 145 10.45 5.58 -1.50
N VAL A 146 11.14 6.48 -0.79
CA VAL A 146 10.49 7.43 0.14
C VAL A 146 9.75 8.53 -0.62
N LEU A 147 10.32 9.04 -1.72
CA LEU A 147 9.70 10.10 -2.52
C LEU A 147 8.36 9.68 -3.16
N MET A 148 8.12 8.37 -3.35
CA MET A 148 6.84 7.85 -3.85
C MET A 148 5.67 7.97 -2.86
N LEU A 149 5.92 8.17 -1.55
CA LEU A 149 4.83 8.36 -0.59
C LEU A 149 4.18 9.74 -0.70
N VAL A 150 4.91 10.71 -1.27
CA VAL A 150 4.46 12.12 -1.35
C VAL A 150 3.19 12.25 -2.20
N ILE A 151 3.03 11.44 -3.27
CA ILE A 151 1.80 11.42 -4.09
C ILE A 151 0.56 10.98 -3.31
N GLY A 152 0.71 10.10 -2.31
CA GLY A 152 -0.39 9.69 -1.43
C GLY A 152 -0.70 10.75 -0.38
N LEU A 153 0.32 11.41 0.15
CA LEU A 153 0.18 12.48 1.14
C LEU A 153 -0.60 13.68 0.59
N TYR A 154 -0.39 14.06 -0.67
CA TYR A 154 -1.14 15.15 -1.30
C TYR A 154 -2.66 14.90 -1.27
N GLY A 155 -3.12 13.67 -1.50
CA GLY A 155 -4.54 13.33 -1.44
C GLY A 155 -5.16 13.46 -0.04
N LEU A 156 -4.38 13.14 1.00
CA LEU A 156 -4.78 13.32 2.39
C LEU A 156 -4.93 14.81 2.75
N ILE A 157 -3.97 15.64 2.34
CA ILE A 157 -4.00 17.09 2.62
C ILE A 157 -5.25 17.73 2.01
N VAL A 158 -5.58 17.38 0.76
CA VAL A 158 -6.79 17.88 0.09
C VAL A 158 -8.05 17.44 0.83
N ALA A 159 -8.12 16.17 1.28
CA ALA A 159 -9.27 15.68 2.05
C ALA A 159 -9.44 16.41 3.39
N LEU A 160 -8.35 16.75 4.08
CA LEU A 160 -8.40 17.50 5.33
C LEU A 160 -8.90 18.94 5.14
N ILE A 161 -8.42 19.63 4.09
CA ILE A 161 -8.88 21.00 3.78
C ILE A 161 -10.38 20.99 3.46
N LEU A 162 -10.85 20.00 2.70
CA LEU A 162 -12.28 19.84 2.40
C LEU A 162 -13.10 19.60 3.67
N ASN A 163 -12.58 18.82 4.63
CA ASN A 163 -13.27 18.60 5.90
C ASN A 163 -13.40 19.89 6.72
N THR A 164 -12.37 20.75 6.75
CA THR A 164 -12.45 22.06 7.42
C THR A 164 -13.52 22.95 6.79
N ARG A 165 -13.66 22.95 5.45
CA ARG A 165 -14.69 23.71 4.74
C ARG A 165 -16.10 23.17 4.94
N ALA A 166 -16.24 21.86 5.16
CA ALA A 166 -17.52 21.24 5.47
C ALA A 166 -18.06 21.71 6.83
N SER A 167 -17.19 21.86 7.83
CA SER A 167 -17.57 22.39 9.15
C SER A 167 -17.96 23.88 9.14
N GLU A 168 -17.38 24.69 8.24
CA GLU A 168 -17.75 26.12 8.08
C GLU A 168 -19.10 26.31 7.36
N GLY A 169 -19.56 25.30 6.61
CA GLY A 169 -20.79 25.36 5.81
C GLY A 169 -22.07 25.02 6.58
N VAL A 170 -22.00 24.84 7.90
CA VAL A 170 -23.16 24.71 8.78
C VAL A 170 -23.73 26.11 8.98
N CYS A 171 -24.72 26.47 8.16
CA CYS A 171 -25.54 27.66 8.27
C CYS A 171 -27.02 27.25 8.30
#